data_AF-A0A1B8CZG7-F1
#
_entry.id   AF-A0A1B8CZG7-F1
#
_cell.length_a   1.000
_cell.length_b   1.000
_cell.length_c   1.000
_cell.angle_alpha   90.00
_cell.angle_beta   90.00
_cell.angle_gamma   90.00
#
_symmetry.space_group_name_H-M   'P 1'
#
loop_
_entity.id
_entity.type
_entity.pdbx_description
1 polymer ?
#
loop_
_entity_poly.entity_id
_entity_poly.type
_entity_poly.pdbx_seq_one_letter_code
_entity_poly.pdbx_strand_id
1 'polypeptide(L)'
;MEARNWRWEPPIENPDGRVCTSVNEYFGGPFFDSHGKFLYKNPTLANLDLGDSTPSLQGEEKKLFLEFVSKMLRWVPEDRLTARDLLADPWLVRDVPSKR
;
A
#
# COMPACT_ATOMS: atom_id res chain seq x y z
N MET A 1 -15.94 -5.65 10.71
CA MET A 1 -16.85 -6.78 10.37
C MET A 1 -17.79 -6.46 9.21
N GLU A 2 -18.15 -5.19 8.97
CA GLU A 2 -19.10 -4.78 7.93
C GLU A 2 -18.58 -4.96 6.49
N ALA A 3 -17.28 -4.70 6.25
CA ALA A 3 -16.69 -4.79 4.90
C ALA A 3 -16.75 -6.20 4.26
N ARG A 4 -16.88 -7.28 5.06
CA ARG A 4 -17.00 -8.65 4.54
C ARG A 4 -18.32 -8.91 3.81
N ASN A 5 -19.37 -8.19 4.18
CA ASN A 5 -20.72 -8.38 3.65
C ASN A 5 -21.11 -7.29 2.65
N TRP A 6 -20.22 -6.32 2.41
CA TRP A 6 -20.46 -5.26 1.45
C TRP A 6 -20.53 -5.82 0.03
N ARG A 7 -21.63 -5.52 -0.66
CA ARG A 7 -21.80 -5.84 -2.08
C ARG A 7 -21.66 -4.57 -2.92
N TRP A 8 -20.83 -4.62 -3.95
CA TRP A 8 -20.66 -3.55 -4.91
C TRP A 8 -21.83 -3.49 -5.88
N GLU A 9 -22.33 -2.28 -6.07
CA GLU A 9 -23.35 -1.93 -7.05
C GLU A 9 -22.84 -0.71 -7.85
N PRO A 10 -22.57 -0.85 -9.16
CA PRO A 10 -22.70 -2.06 -9.98
C PRO A 10 -21.61 -3.12 -9.66
N PRO A 11 -21.83 -4.39 -10.06
CA PRO A 11 -20.76 -5.39 -10.09
C PRO A 11 -19.61 -4.95 -11.01
N ILE A 12 -18.38 -5.37 -10.69
CA ILE A 12 -17.18 -5.02 -11.47
C ILE A 12 -16.47 -6.28 -11.98
N GLU A 13 -15.85 -6.19 -13.15
CA GLU A 13 -15.08 -7.28 -13.74
C GLU A 13 -13.63 -7.28 -13.24
N ASN A 14 -13.11 -8.45 -12.84
CA ASN A 14 -11.72 -8.62 -12.44
C ASN A 14 -10.80 -8.94 -13.65
N PRO A 15 -9.46 -8.94 -13.50
CA PRO A 15 -8.54 -9.23 -14.60
C PRO A 15 -8.70 -10.63 -15.25
N ASP A 16 -9.34 -11.58 -14.56
CA ASP A 16 -9.66 -12.91 -15.08
C ASP A 16 -10.98 -12.94 -15.88
N GLY A 17 -11.64 -11.79 -16.05
CA GLY A 17 -12.93 -11.65 -16.74
C GLY A 17 -14.14 -12.06 -15.91
N ARG A 18 -14.00 -12.21 -14.59
CA ARG A 18 -15.12 -12.59 -13.70
C ARG A 18 -15.83 -11.34 -13.20
N VAL A 19 -17.16 -11.33 -13.31
CA VAL A 19 -18.00 -10.31 -12.69
C VAL A 19 -18.12 -10.59 -11.19
N CYS A 20 -17.67 -9.64 -10.38
CA CYS A 20 -17.60 -9.75 -8.93
C CYS A 20 -18.46 -8.69 -8.25
N THR A 21 -19.11 -9.10 -7.17
CA THR A 21 -19.93 -8.23 -6.32
C THR A 21 -19.28 -7.96 -4.98
N SER A 22 -18.14 -8.57 -4.67
CA SER A 22 -17.46 -8.36 -3.40
C SER A 22 -15.94 -8.42 -3.54
N VAL A 23 -15.25 -7.85 -2.54
CA VAL A 23 -13.79 -7.90 -2.42
C VAL A 23 -13.27 -9.34 -2.42
N ASN A 24 -13.95 -10.25 -1.72
CA ASN A 24 -13.51 -11.65 -1.64
C ASN A 24 -13.61 -12.35 -3.00
N GLU A 25 -14.68 -12.11 -3.75
CA GLU A 25 -14.82 -12.66 -5.11
C GLU A 25 -13.75 -12.09 -6.05
N TYR A 26 -13.50 -10.78 -5.97
CA TYR A 26 -12.57 -10.10 -6.86
C TYR A 26 -11.11 -10.49 -6.62
N PHE A 27 -10.68 -10.53 -5.35
CA PHE A 27 -9.28 -10.76 -4.97
C PHE A 27 -8.99 -12.21 -4.53
N GLY A 28 -9.95 -13.12 -4.62
CA GLY A 28 -9.75 -14.53 -4.26
C GLY A 28 -9.66 -14.80 -2.76
N GLY A 29 -10.38 -14.01 -1.95
CA GLY A 29 -10.55 -14.28 -0.53
C GLY A 29 -11.38 -15.56 -0.26
N PRO A 30 -11.72 -15.85 1.01
CA PRO A 30 -11.46 -15.04 2.20
C PRO A 30 -9.99 -15.11 2.64
N PHE A 31 -9.49 -14.02 3.23
CA PHE A 31 -8.10 -13.93 3.71
C PHE A 31 -7.92 -14.35 5.18
N PHE A 32 -8.98 -14.20 5.97
CA PHE A 32 -8.99 -14.49 7.40
C PHE A 32 -10.12 -15.46 7.71
N ASP A 33 -10.01 -16.23 8.80
CA ASP A 33 -11.11 -17.05 9.31
C ASP A 33 -12.12 -16.22 10.14
N SER A 34 -13.03 -16.88 10.84
CA SER A 34 -13.99 -16.24 11.75
C SER A 34 -13.36 -15.69 13.03
N HIS A 35 -12.16 -16.16 13.39
CA HIS A 35 -11.40 -15.73 14.56
C HIS A 35 -10.35 -14.66 14.20
N GLY A 36 -10.31 -14.19 12.95
CA GLY A 36 -9.35 -13.19 12.47
C GLY A 36 -7.96 -13.75 12.20
N LYS A 37 -7.79 -15.08 12.16
CA LYS A 37 -6.51 -15.69 11.79
C LYS A 37 -6.35 -15.71 10.28
N PHE A 38 -5.21 -15.23 9.80
CA PHE A 38 -4.87 -15.26 8.38
C PHE A 38 -4.78 -16.71 7.88
N LEU A 39 -5.45 -17.01 6.77
CA LEU A 39 -5.65 -18.38 6.28
C LEU A 39 -4.45 -18.94 5.51
N TYR A 40 -3.64 -18.06 4.91
CA TYR A 40 -2.51 -18.48 4.06
C TYR A 40 -1.20 -18.47 4.86
N LYS A 41 -0.51 -19.61 4.92
CA LYS A 41 0.66 -19.78 5.81
C LYS A 41 1.94 -19.09 5.30
N ASN A 42 2.08 -18.96 3.98
CA ASN A 42 3.22 -18.30 3.34
C ASN A 42 2.72 -17.33 2.26
N PRO A 43 2.24 -16.12 2.62
CA PRO A 43 1.95 -15.07 1.64
C PRO A 43 3.27 -14.46 1.17
N THR A 44 4.09 -15.23 0.45
CA THR A 44 5.19 -14.61 -0.29
C THR A 44 4.57 -13.87 -1.46
N LEU A 45 4.56 -12.54 -1.37
CA LEU A 45 4.48 -11.66 -2.52
C LEU A 45 5.80 -11.82 -3.28
N ALA A 46 5.94 -12.97 -3.95
CA ALA A 46 7.14 -13.27 -4.72
C ALA A 46 7.33 -12.13 -5.73
N ASN A 47 8.46 -11.43 -5.62
CA ASN A 47 8.89 -10.36 -6.51
C ASN A 47 8.24 -8.97 -6.32
N LEU A 48 7.60 -8.67 -5.18
CA LEU A 48 7.16 -7.30 -4.89
C LEU A 48 8.19 -6.56 -4.05
N ASP A 49 9.05 -5.77 -4.71
CA ASP A 49 9.92 -4.80 -4.06
C ASP A 49 9.40 -3.37 -4.25
N LEU A 50 9.53 -2.55 -3.20
CA LEU A 50 9.08 -1.15 -3.26
C LEU A 50 9.90 -0.34 -4.26
N GLY A 51 11.20 -0.63 -4.40
CA GLY A 51 12.07 0.00 -5.37
C GLY A 51 11.66 -0.34 -6.80
N ASP A 52 11.31 -1.59 -7.08
CA ASP A 52 10.86 -1.99 -8.43
C ASP A 52 9.51 -1.35 -8.80
N SER A 53 8.70 -1.00 -7.81
CA SER A 53 7.39 -0.37 -7.98
C SER A 53 7.44 1.15 -8.28
N THR A 54 8.64 1.76 -8.33
CA THR A 54 8.81 3.21 -8.59
C THR A 54 9.68 3.47 -9.83
N PRO A 55 9.27 3.04 -11.04
CA PRO A 55 10.10 3.15 -12.24
C PRO A 55 10.32 4.60 -12.71
N SER A 56 9.46 5.54 -12.31
CA SER A 56 9.55 6.96 -12.66
C SER A 56 10.68 7.70 -11.92
N LEU A 57 11.14 7.17 -10.79
CA LEU A 57 12.23 7.76 -10.00
C LEU A 57 13.52 6.99 -10.26
N GLN A 58 14.64 7.72 -10.37
CA GLN A 58 15.94 7.12 -10.64
C GLN A 58 17.02 7.78 -9.78
N GLY A 59 18.17 7.10 -9.64
CA GLY A 59 19.34 7.62 -8.93
C GLY A 59 19.04 8.10 -7.51
N GLU A 60 19.56 9.29 -7.16
CA GLU A 60 19.46 9.85 -5.81
C GLU A 60 18.03 10.23 -5.41
N GLU A 61 17.21 10.65 -6.36
CA GLU A 61 15.80 10.93 -6.10
C GLU A 61 15.03 9.70 -5.64
N LYS A 62 15.24 8.56 -6.33
CA LYS A 62 14.64 7.28 -5.92
C LYS A 62 15.09 6.88 -4.53
N LYS A 63 16.38 7.00 -4.23
CA LYS A 63 16.92 6.65 -2.93
C LYS A 63 16.26 7.46 -1.81
N LEU A 64 16.20 8.79 -1.94
CA LEU A 64 15.56 9.67 -0.97
C LEU A 64 14.06 9.39 -0.82
N PHE A 65 13.36 9.11 -1.92
CA PHE A 65 11.96 8.71 -1.88
C PHE A 65 11.74 7.42 -1.09
N LEU A 66 12.54 6.39 -1.35
CA LEU A 66 12.42 5.11 -0.65
C LEU A 66 12.72 5.27 0.84
N GLU A 67 13.71 6.08 1.20
CA GLU A 67 14.00 6.43 2.59
C GLU A 67 12.81 7.16 3.24
N PHE A 68 12.20 8.12 2.55
CA PHE A 68 11.01 8.84 3.01
C PHE A 68 9.81 7.90 3.24
N VAL A 69 9.46 7.08 2.25
CA VAL A 69 8.32 6.15 2.33
C VAL A 69 8.56 5.07 3.39
N SER A 70 9.81 4.64 3.61
CA SER A 70 10.15 3.70 4.69
C SER A 70 9.78 4.22 6.08
N LYS A 71 9.75 5.55 6.28
CA LYS A 71 9.34 6.17 7.55
C LYS A 71 7.81 6.17 7.73
N MET A 72 7.05 6.09 6.64
CA MET A 72 5.59 5.98 6.65
C MET A 72 5.11 4.52 6.75
N LEU A 73 5.72 3.62 5.98
CA LEU A 73 5.29 2.23 5.83
C LEU A 73 5.85 1.34 6.94
N ARG A 74 5.54 1.68 8.19
CA ARG A 74 5.90 0.90 9.37
C ARG A 74 4.75 -0.02 9.79
N TRP A 75 5.10 -1.29 10.03
CA TRP A 75 4.19 -2.32 10.54
C TRP A 75 3.72 -2.00 11.96
N VAL A 76 4.65 -1.61 12.83
CA VAL A 76 4.36 -1.10 14.16
C VAL A 76 3.88 0.36 14.02
N PRO A 77 2.64 0.68 14.41
CA PRO A 77 2.10 2.03 14.26
C PRO A 77 2.93 3.10 14.96
N GLU A 78 3.51 2.78 16.12
CA GLU A 78 4.30 3.71 16.94
C GLU A 78 5.63 4.10 16.28
N ASP A 79 6.16 3.27 15.39
CA ASP A 79 7.36 3.58 14.60
C ASP A 79 7.07 4.50 13.42
N ARG A 80 5.78 4.71 13.08
CA ARG A 80 5.36 5.54 11.95
C ARG A 80 5.55 7.01 12.29
N LEU A 81 6.34 7.71 11.48
CA LEU A 81 6.43 9.17 11.59
C LEU A 81 5.11 9.83 11.22
N THR A 82 4.75 10.88 11.95
CA THR A 82 3.54 11.65 11.64
C THR A 82 3.75 12.50 10.39
N ALA A 83 2.64 12.92 9.75
CA ALA A 83 2.71 13.86 8.64
C ALA A 83 3.51 15.13 9.00
N ARG A 84 3.40 15.60 10.25
CA ARG A 84 4.15 16.76 10.76
C ARG A 84 5.65 16.51 10.80
N ASP A 85 6.08 15.34 11.29
CA ASP A 85 7.51 15.00 11.37
C ASP A 85 8.12 14.84 9.98
N LEU A 86 7.33 14.35 9.03
CA LEU A 86 7.73 14.10 7.65
C LEU A 86 7.83 15.37 6.79
N LEU A 87 7.23 16.49 7.19
CA LEU A 87 7.27 17.74 6.41
C LEU A 87 8.69 18.27 6.16
N ALA A 88 9.61 17.97 7.08
CA ALA A 88 11.01 18.39 6.99
C ALA A 88 11.90 17.36 6.27
N ASP A 89 11.33 16.29 5.70
CA ASP A 89 12.10 15.24 5.07
C ASP A 89 12.88 15.77 3.84
N PRO A 90 14.16 15.41 3.67
CA PRO A 90 14.99 15.82 2.53
C PRO A 90 14.35 15.60 1.17
N TRP A 91 13.53 14.56 1.00
CA TRP A 91 12.86 14.30 -0.26
C TRP A 91 11.80 15.37 -0.60
N LEU A 92 11.06 15.87 0.40
CA LEU A 92 10.03 16.90 0.21
C LEU A 92 10.59 18.32 0.06
N VAL A 93 11.64 18.64 0.81
CA VAL A 93 12.18 20.01 0.85
C VAL A 93 13.12 20.34 -0.33
N ARG A 94 13.46 19.35 -1.15
CA ARG A 94 14.46 19.45 -2.22
C ARG A 94 14.13 20.50 -3.28
N ASP A 95 12.84 20.73 -3.54
CA ASP A 95 12.35 21.61 -4.61
C ASP A 95 11.50 22.79 -4.11
N VAL A 96 11.54 23.14 -2.82
CA VAL A 96 10.85 24.34 -2.34
C VAL A 96 11.57 25.57 -2.91
N PRO A 97 10.96 26.33 -3.85
CA PRO A 97 11.51 27.62 -4.21
C PRO A 97 11.40 28.48 -2.95
N SER A 98 12.53 29.00 -2.47
CA SER A 98 12.53 30.01 -1.41
C SER A 98 11.49 31.06 -1.79
N LYS A 99 10.46 31.23 -0.95
CA LYS A 99 9.37 32.18 -1.20
C LYS A 99 10.00 33.55 -1.51
N ARG A 100 9.85 34.01 -2.75
CA ARG A 100 9.97 35.43 -3.09
C ARG A 100 8.69 36.14 -2.67
#